data_AF-A0A1Y1M0V7-F1
#
_entry.id   AF-A0A1Y1M0V7-F1
#
_cell.length_a   1.000
_cell.length_b   1.000
_cell.length_c   1.000
_cell.angle_alpha   90.00
_cell.angle_beta   90.00
_cell.angle_gamma   90.00
#
_symmetry.space_group_name_H-M   'P 1'
#
loop_
_entity.id
_entity.type
_entity.pdbx_description
1 polymer ?
#
loop_
_entity_poly.entity_id
_entity_poly.type
_entity_poly.pdbx_seq_one_letter_code
_entity_poly.pdbx_strand_id
1 'polypeptide(L)'
;RKNLTVLAVVTLLPVVMVSVFCLAIGHSPFDLTVAVVNQEVGFRNCNSTLVCGSEEASCAFLGYLEERGLVMRYFESEGDAIASVMKGETYASIVIRRNYSRGLHVRAYDWQGLSVSELAGSSIDVFRDLSSMPLELSHQRISLSFQINT
;
A
#
# COMPACT_ATOMS: atom_id res chain seq x y z
N ARG A 1 -23.62 51.56 -12.24
CA ARG A 1 -23.47 51.11 -10.83
C ARG A 1 -22.59 49.87 -10.88
N LYS A 2 -21.37 49.91 -10.33
CA LYS A 2 -20.45 48.77 -10.36
C LYS A 2 -21.03 47.66 -9.48
N ASN A 3 -21.28 46.47 -10.03
CA ASN A 3 -21.81 45.32 -9.30
C ASN A 3 -20.68 44.67 -8.47
N LEU A 4 -20.22 45.40 -7.45
CA LEU A 4 -19.14 44.98 -6.54
C LEU A 4 -19.44 43.62 -5.91
N THR A 5 -20.70 43.34 -5.63
CA THR A 5 -21.17 42.05 -5.10
C THR A 5 -20.89 40.90 -6.06
N VAL A 6 -21.16 41.08 -7.36
CA VAL A 6 -20.91 40.02 -8.37
C VAL A 6 -19.41 39.79 -8.53
N LEU A 7 -18.62 40.87 -8.52
CA LEU A 7 -17.16 40.79 -8.60
C LEU A 7 -16.57 40.05 -7.40
N ALA A 8 -17.04 40.34 -6.18
CA ALA A 8 -16.58 39.67 -4.97
C ALA A 8 -16.93 38.18 -4.96
N VAL A 9 -18.14 37.80 -5.39
CA VAL A 9 -18.54 36.38 -5.44
C VAL A 9 -17.70 35.60 -6.44
N VAL A 10 -17.48 36.15 -7.65
CA VAL A 10 -16.69 35.49 -8.71
C VAL A 10 -15.23 35.29 -8.30
N THR A 11 -14.64 36.21 -7.52
CA THR A 11 -13.24 36.10 -7.10
C THR A 11 -13.05 35.24 -5.85
N LEU A 12 -13.99 35.27 -4.91
CA LEU A 12 -13.85 34.64 -3.59
C LEU A 12 -14.31 33.17 -3.62
N LEU A 13 -15.30 32.83 -4.46
CA LEU A 13 -15.77 31.46 -4.64
C LEU A 13 -14.66 30.46 -5.05
N PRO A 14 -13.81 30.71 -6.08
CA PRO A 14 -12.76 29.76 -6.45
C PRO A 14 -11.70 29.60 -5.35
N VAL A 15 -11.41 30.66 -4.59
CA VAL A 15 -10.45 30.59 -3.46
C VAL A 15 -10.96 29.67 -2.37
N VAL A 16 -12.25 29.77 -2.02
CA VAL A 16 -12.89 28.90 -1.02
C VAL A 16 -12.98 27.45 -1.52
N MET A 17 -13.31 27.25 -2.80
CA MET A 17 -13.36 25.91 -3.37
C MET A 17 -11.99 25.23 -3.28
N VAL A 18 -10.92 25.90 -3.73
CA VAL A 18 -9.55 25.36 -3.69
C VAL A 18 -9.10 25.08 -2.26
N SER A 19 -9.36 25.98 -1.31
CA SER A 19 -8.97 25.76 0.09
C SER A 19 -9.70 24.56 0.70
N VAL A 20 -10.99 24.39 0.41
CA VAL A 20 -11.77 23.22 0.86
C VAL A 20 -11.24 21.93 0.24
N PHE A 21 -10.89 21.93 -1.05
CA PHE A 21 -10.26 20.75 -1.68
C PHE A 21 -8.91 20.41 -1.04
N CYS A 22 -8.05 21.40 -0.80
CA CYS A 22 -6.77 21.17 -0.14
C CYS A 22 -6.92 20.67 1.30
N LEU A 23 -7.99 21.05 2.00
CA LEU A 23 -8.29 20.54 3.34
C LEU A 23 -8.88 19.12 3.31
N ALA A 24 -9.67 18.78 2.30
CA ALA A 24 -10.26 17.46 2.14
C ALA A 24 -9.22 16.41 1.68
N ILE A 25 -8.27 16.80 0.83
CA ILE A 25 -7.22 15.93 0.29
C ILE A 25 -5.98 16.04 1.17
N GLY A 26 -5.97 15.34 2.31
CA GLY A 26 -4.81 15.38 3.21
C GLY A 26 -4.95 14.57 4.49
N HIS A 27 -6.15 14.12 4.81
CA HIS A 27 -6.34 13.26 5.97
C HIS A 27 -5.87 11.84 5.64
N SER A 28 -4.86 11.35 6.35
CA SER A 28 -4.50 9.93 6.33
C SER A 28 -5.72 9.12 6.78
N PRO A 29 -6.16 8.11 6.02
CA PRO A 29 -7.22 7.23 6.50
C PRO A 29 -6.70 6.49 7.74
N PHE A 30 -7.41 6.64 8.85
CA PHE A 30 -7.20 5.85 10.06
C PHE A 30 -8.09 4.59 9.98
N ASP A 31 -7.63 3.49 10.58
CA ASP A 31 -8.39 2.23 10.69
C ASP A 31 -8.60 1.47 9.36
N LEU A 32 -7.57 1.46 8.50
CA LEU A 32 -7.62 0.69 7.27
C LEU A 32 -7.33 -0.79 7.56
N THR A 33 -8.37 -1.64 7.55
CA THR A 33 -8.19 -3.09 7.73
C THR A 33 -7.68 -3.74 6.45
N VAL A 34 -6.57 -4.46 6.54
CA VAL A 34 -5.88 -5.12 5.42
C VAL A 34 -5.75 -6.62 5.68
N ALA A 35 -6.11 -7.42 4.68
CA ALA A 35 -5.90 -8.86 4.69
C ALA A 35 -4.41 -9.19 4.46
N VAL A 36 -3.82 -10.08 5.25
CA VAL A 36 -2.40 -10.43 5.15
C VAL A 36 -2.24 -11.93 5.03
N VAL A 37 -1.47 -12.36 4.04
CA VAL A 37 -1.02 -13.75 3.87
C VAL A 37 0.49 -13.76 3.88
N ASN A 38 1.08 -14.25 4.95
CA ASN A 38 2.53 -14.38 5.05
C ASN A 38 2.95 -15.84 4.80
N GLN A 39 3.44 -16.13 3.60
CA GLN A 39 3.88 -17.47 3.24
C GLN A 39 5.30 -17.80 3.76
N GLU A 40 6.00 -16.84 4.35
CA GLU A 40 7.34 -17.04 4.91
C GLU A 40 7.29 -17.64 6.32
N VAL A 41 6.51 -17.05 7.23
CA VAL A 41 6.38 -17.52 8.63
C VAL A 41 5.04 -18.22 8.91
N GLY A 42 4.14 -18.28 7.92
CA GLY A 42 2.80 -18.87 8.03
C GLY A 42 1.80 -17.95 8.74
N PHE A 43 0.71 -18.53 9.27
CA PHE A 43 -0.39 -17.83 9.95
C PHE A 43 -0.03 -17.23 11.33
N ARG A 44 1.26 -17.11 11.66
CA ARG A 44 1.67 -16.59 12.96
C ARG A 44 1.55 -15.07 12.99
N ASN A 45 0.99 -14.53 14.07
CA ASN A 45 1.06 -13.09 14.33
C ASN A 45 2.54 -12.69 14.46
N CYS A 46 2.99 -11.82 13.57
CA CYS A 46 4.31 -11.22 13.64
C CYS A 46 4.35 -10.26 14.83
N ASN A 47 5.18 -10.56 15.83
CA ASN A 47 5.44 -9.67 16.97
C ASN A 47 6.92 -9.24 17.00
N SER A 48 7.54 -9.19 15.82
CA SER A 48 8.97 -8.93 15.66
C SER A 48 9.16 -7.45 15.30
N THR A 49 10.02 -6.76 16.06
CA THR A 49 10.42 -5.39 15.75
C THR A 49 11.49 -5.37 14.65
N LEU A 50 11.55 -4.29 13.88
CA LEU A 50 12.56 -4.13 12.82
C LEU A 50 13.96 -3.97 13.42
N VAL A 51 14.71 -5.07 13.44
CA VAL A 51 16.12 -5.11 13.85
C VAL A 51 16.98 -5.47 12.64
N CYS A 52 18.07 -4.72 12.43
CA CYS A 52 19.08 -5.04 11.41
C CYS A 52 19.65 -6.44 11.65
N GLY A 53 19.64 -7.29 10.62
CA GLY A 53 20.11 -8.67 10.71
C GLY A 53 19.05 -9.69 11.18
N SER A 54 17.78 -9.28 11.31
CA SER A 54 16.68 -10.24 11.51
C SER A 54 16.46 -11.11 10.26
N GLU A 55 16.22 -12.40 10.48
CA GLU A 55 15.88 -13.34 9.41
C GLU A 55 14.40 -13.23 8.97
N GLU A 56 13.59 -12.47 9.71
CA GLU A 56 12.15 -12.29 9.51
C GLU A 56 11.81 -10.87 9.03
N ALA A 57 12.41 -10.44 7.91
CA ALA A 57 12.14 -9.14 7.31
C ALA A 57 10.66 -8.95 6.94
N SER A 58 9.93 -10.03 6.63
CA SER A 58 8.48 -9.98 6.40
C SER A 58 7.70 -9.51 7.62
N CYS A 59 8.02 -10.03 8.81
CA CYS A 59 7.36 -9.64 10.04
C CYS A 59 7.68 -8.21 10.46
N ALA A 60 8.93 -7.80 10.29
CA ALA A 60 9.32 -6.43 10.59
C ALA A 60 8.64 -5.40 9.66
N PHE A 61 8.45 -5.75 8.39
CA PHE A 61 7.68 -4.94 7.46
C PHE A 61 6.21 -4.82 7.88
N LEU A 62 5.60 -5.93 8.32
CA LEU A 62 4.22 -5.91 8.83
C LEU A 62 4.09 -5.08 10.11
N GLY A 63 5.00 -5.24 11.08
CA GLY A 63 5.01 -4.41 12.30
C GLY A 63 5.09 -2.91 11.99
N TYR A 64 5.94 -2.53 11.04
CA TYR A 64 6.03 -1.14 10.57
C TYR A 64 4.72 -0.60 9.98
N LEU A 65 3.95 -1.43 9.28
CA LEU A 65 2.65 -1.05 8.75
C LEU A 65 1.61 -0.89 9.87
N GLU A 66 1.63 -1.77 10.87
CA GLU A 66 0.74 -1.69 12.04
C GLU A 66 0.98 -0.41 12.84
N GLU A 67 2.24 -0.02 13.04
CA GLU A 67 2.63 1.26 13.67
C GLU A 67 2.10 2.49 12.93
N ARG A 68 1.80 2.38 11.62
CA ARG A 68 1.21 3.45 10.80
C ARG A 68 -0.32 3.47 10.82
N GLY A 69 -0.95 2.63 11.65
CA GLY A 69 -2.40 2.61 11.85
C GLY A 69 -3.17 1.69 10.89
N LEU A 70 -2.48 0.72 10.28
CA LEU A 70 -3.12 -0.35 9.51
C LEU A 70 -3.53 -1.48 10.46
N VAL A 71 -4.78 -1.93 10.36
CA VAL A 71 -5.27 -3.08 11.14
C VAL A 71 -5.11 -4.34 10.31
N MET A 72 -4.36 -5.32 10.82
CA MET A 72 -4.04 -6.52 10.07
C MET A 72 -4.99 -7.67 10.38
N ARG A 73 -5.52 -8.29 9.33
CA ARG A 73 -6.29 -9.53 9.42
C ARG A 73 -5.56 -10.63 8.69
N TYR A 74 -5.02 -11.58 9.42
CA TYR A 74 -4.25 -12.68 8.84
C TYR A 74 -5.17 -13.73 8.22
N PHE A 75 -4.75 -14.31 7.09
CA PHE A 75 -5.42 -15.38 6.36
C PHE A 75 -4.40 -16.48 6.01
N GLU A 76 -4.89 -17.71 5.89
CA GLU A 76 -4.06 -18.87 5.53
C GLU A 76 -3.82 -18.96 4.01
N SER A 77 -4.83 -18.60 3.21
CA SER A 77 -4.81 -18.69 1.76
C SER A 77 -4.94 -17.31 1.10
N GLU A 78 -4.20 -17.10 0.02
CA GLU A 78 -4.34 -15.93 -0.87
C GLU A 78 -5.77 -15.77 -1.39
N GLY A 79 -6.44 -16.89 -1.72
CA GLY A 79 -7.82 -16.86 -2.20
C GLY A 79 -8.80 -16.28 -1.18
N ASP A 80 -8.63 -16.61 0.10
CA ASP A 80 -9.50 -16.11 1.18
C ASP A 80 -9.24 -14.62 1.46
N ALA A 81 -7.98 -14.20 1.39
CA ALA A 81 -7.60 -12.80 1.52
C ALA A 81 -8.18 -11.95 0.38
N ILE A 82 -8.10 -12.42 -0.86
CA ILE A 82 -8.71 -11.74 -2.01
C ILE A 82 -10.23 -11.73 -1.88
N ALA A 83 -10.85 -12.83 -1.47
CA ALA A 83 -12.30 -12.91 -1.25
C ALA A 83 -12.77 -11.92 -0.17
N SER A 84 -12.00 -11.74 0.91
CA SER A 84 -12.24 -10.73 1.94
C SER A 84 -12.25 -9.30 1.37
N VAL A 85 -11.33 -9.01 0.44
CA VAL A 85 -11.29 -7.72 -0.26
C VAL A 85 -12.51 -7.54 -1.17
N MET A 86 -12.86 -8.55 -1.97
CA MET A 86 -14.00 -8.51 -2.88
C MET A 86 -15.35 -8.38 -2.15
N LYS A 87 -15.45 -8.88 -0.92
CA LYS A 87 -16.64 -8.73 -0.07
C LYS A 87 -16.72 -7.36 0.64
N GLY A 88 -15.67 -6.55 0.55
CA GLY A 88 -15.56 -5.29 1.28
C GLY A 88 -15.27 -5.45 2.78
N GLU A 89 -14.83 -6.63 3.22
CA GLU A 89 -14.45 -6.87 4.63
C GLU A 89 -13.07 -6.28 4.96
N THR A 90 -12.21 -6.15 3.95
CA THR A 90 -10.87 -5.56 4.05
C THR A 90 -10.60 -4.68 2.84
N TYR A 91 -9.84 -3.59 3.00
CA TYR A 91 -9.59 -2.62 1.93
C TYR A 91 -8.61 -3.11 0.86
N ALA A 92 -7.64 -3.93 1.29
CA ALA A 92 -6.64 -4.52 0.42
C ALA A 92 -6.18 -5.85 1.02
N SER A 93 -5.46 -6.62 0.22
CA SER A 93 -4.76 -7.82 0.62
C SER A 93 -3.27 -7.69 0.28
N ILE A 94 -2.43 -8.21 1.16
CA ILE A 94 -0.97 -8.24 1.06
C ILE A 94 -0.56 -9.70 1.12
N VAL A 95 0.13 -10.17 0.09
CA VAL A 95 0.65 -11.52 0.00
C VAL A 95 2.17 -11.44 -0.03
N ILE A 96 2.80 -11.95 1.03
CA ILE A 96 4.25 -12.07 1.13
C ILE A 96 4.63 -13.48 0.70
N ARG A 97 5.48 -13.58 -0.32
CA ARG A 97 5.90 -14.86 -0.90
C ARG A 97 6.87 -15.61 0.02
N ARG A 98 7.02 -16.91 -0.24
CA ARG A 98 8.04 -17.73 0.42
C ARG A 98 9.44 -17.17 0.12
N ASN A 99 10.33 -17.23 1.11
CA ASN A 99 11.71 -16.74 1.04
C ASN A 99 11.83 -15.23 0.75
N TYR A 100 10.87 -14.43 1.23
CA TYR A 100 10.87 -12.98 1.06
C TYR A 100 12.11 -12.32 1.65
N SER A 101 12.46 -12.65 2.90
CA SER A 101 13.58 -12.07 3.63
C SER A 101 14.91 -12.36 2.94
N ARG A 102 15.10 -13.60 2.47
CA ARG A 102 16.27 -13.98 1.67
C ARG A 102 16.29 -13.22 0.34
N GLY A 103 15.18 -13.24 -0.41
CA GLY A 103 15.09 -12.57 -1.70
C GLY A 103 15.35 -11.07 -1.59
N LEU A 104 14.81 -10.43 -0.56
CA LEU A 104 15.02 -9.02 -0.24
C LEU A 104 16.49 -8.74 0.09
N HIS A 105 17.13 -9.59 0.90
CA HIS A 105 18.54 -9.44 1.24
C HIS A 105 19.44 -9.53 0.00
N VAL A 106 19.25 -10.54 -0.86
CA VAL A 106 20.02 -10.67 -2.12
C VAL A 106 19.75 -9.47 -3.02
N ARG A 107 18.51 -9.02 -3.13
CA ARG A 107 18.17 -7.82 -3.92
C ARG A 107 18.82 -6.54 -3.39
N ALA A 108 18.99 -6.41 -2.08
CA ALA A 108 19.59 -5.24 -1.47
C ALA A 108 21.13 -5.23 -1.56
N TYR A 109 21.77 -6.39 -1.34
CA TYR A 109 23.23 -6.49 -1.17
C TYR A 109 23.97 -7.20 -2.30
N ASP A 110 23.30 -8.10 -3.03
CA ASP A 110 23.89 -8.94 -4.10
C ASP A 110 22.99 -8.96 -5.35
N TRP A 111 22.61 -7.77 -5.81
CA TRP A 111 21.69 -7.61 -6.94
C TRP A 111 22.23 -8.15 -8.27
N GLN A 112 23.56 -8.24 -8.42
CA GLN A 112 24.21 -8.74 -9.64
C GLN A 112 24.08 -10.26 -9.78
N GLY A 113 24.00 -10.99 -8.66
CA GLY A 113 23.81 -12.45 -8.61
C GLY A 113 22.34 -12.90 -8.55
N LEU A 114 21.39 -11.97 -8.59
CA LEU A 114 19.98 -12.23 -8.32
C LEU A 114 19.35 -13.17 -9.38
N SER A 115 18.86 -14.33 -8.93
CA SER A 115 18.07 -15.22 -9.78
C SER A 115 16.63 -14.74 -9.95
N VAL A 116 15.95 -15.19 -11.03
CA VAL A 116 14.52 -14.86 -11.28
C VAL A 116 13.62 -15.33 -10.12
N SER A 117 13.94 -16.47 -9.51
CA SER A 117 13.25 -16.98 -8.33
C SER A 117 13.44 -16.11 -7.09
N GLU A 118 14.64 -15.55 -6.88
CA GLU A 118 14.91 -14.63 -5.76
C GLU A 118 14.26 -13.28 -6.00
N LEU A 119 14.21 -12.83 -7.26
CA LEU A 119 13.47 -11.63 -7.64
C LEU A 119 11.97 -11.78 -7.32
N ALA A 120 11.37 -12.90 -7.73
CA ALA A 120 9.98 -13.20 -7.44
C ALA A 120 9.71 -13.34 -5.93
N GLY A 121 10.61 -13.99 -5.20
CA GLY A 121 10.54 -14.10 -3.74
C GLY A 121 10.63 -12.76 -3.03
N SER A 122 11.44 -11.82 -3.54
CA SER A 122 11.63 -10.47 -2.96
C SER A 122 10.43 -9.52 -3.14
N SER A 123 9.41 -9.94 -3.89
CA SER A 123 8.27 -9.10 -4.23
C SER A 123 7.09 -9.37 -3.30
N ILE A 124 6.35 -8.30 -2.96
CA ILE A 124 5.09 -8.37 -2.21
C ILE A 124 3.95 -8.10 -3.18
N ASP A 125 2.99 -9.00 -3.23
CA ASP A 125 1.80 -8.83 -4.07
C ASP A 125 0.70 -8.12 -3.28
N VAL A 126 0.14 -7.05 -3.85
CA VAL A 126 -0.91 -6.26 -3.19
C VAL A 126 -2.13 -6.19 -4.08
N PHE A 127 -3.23 -6.81 -3.65
CA PHE A 127 -4.51 -6.75 -4.35
C PHE A 127 -5.46 -5.81 -3.60
N ARG A 128 -6.04 -4.85 -4.33
CA ARG A 128 -6.98 -3.84 -3.81
C ARG A 128 -8.19 -3.81 -4.73
N ASP A 129 -9.40 -3.81 -4.18
CA ASP A 129 -10.58 -3.51 -4.99
C ASP A 129 -10.59 -2.02 -5.37
N LEU A 130 -10.54 -1.77 -6.67
CA LEU A 130 -10.55 -0.44 -7.28
C LEU A 130 -11.91 -0.09 -7.87
N SER A 131 -12.94 -0.92 -7.65
CA SER A 131 -14.30 -0.70 -8.17
C SER A 131 -14.86 0.69 -7.85
N SER A 132 -14.48 1.27 -6.70
CA SER A 132 -14.86 2.62 -6.28
C SER A 132 -13.81 3.71 -6.58
N MET A 133 -12.66 3.36 -7.16
CA MET A 133 -11.59 4.34 -7.42
C MET A 133 -11.81 5.02 -8.78
N PRO A 134 -11.70 6.36 -8.88
CA PRO A 134 -11.74 7.06 -10.15
C PRO A 134 -10.71 6.49 -11.13
N LEU A 135 -11.10 6.30 -12.39
CA LEU A 135 -10.27 5.72 -13.44
C LEU A 135 -8.91 6.44 -13.60
N GLU A 136 -8.86 7.75 -13.34
CA GLU A 136 -7.62 8.53 -13.39
C GLU A 136 -6.55 8.04 -12.39
N LEU A 137 -6.97 7.59 -11.20
CA LEU A 137 -6.07 7.09 -10.17
C LEU A 137 -5.60 5.65 -10.42
N SER A 138 -6.37 4.85 -11.17
CA SER A 138 -5.96 3.47 -11.50
C SER A 138 -4.86 3.44 -12.57
N HIS A 139 -4.89 4.37 -13.53
CA HIS A 139 -3.88 4.47 -14.58
C HIS A 139 -2.49 4.90 -14.07
N GLN A 140 -2.42 5.68 -12.99
CA GLN A 140 -1.15 6.22 -12.48
C GLN A 140 -0.21 5.15 -11.90
N ARG A 141 -0.71 3.94 -11.61
CA ARG A 141 0.13 2.81 -11.18
C ARG A 141 0.79 2.04 -12.33
N ILE A 142 0.27 2.10 -13.55
CA ILE A 142 0.89 1.43 -14.71
C ILE A 142 2.19 2.15 -15.11
N SER A 143 2.29 3.46 -14.85
CA SER A 143 3.44 4.29 -15.19
C SER A 143 4.62 4.18 -14.20
N LEU A 144 4.39 3.77 -12.95
CA LEU A 144 5.45 3.74 -11.92
C LEU A 144 6.34 2.48 -11.98
N SER A 145 6.00 1.50 -12.82
CA SER A 145 6.85 0.35 -13.12
C SER A 145 7.85 0.58 -14.28
N PHE A 146 7.94 1.80 -14.81
CA PHE A 146 8.84 2.11 -15.92
C PHE A 146 9.66 3.39 -15.68
N GLN A 147 10.40 3.45 -14.57
CA GLN A 147 11.65 4.23 -14.49
C GLN A 147 12.59 3.63 -13.44
N ILE A 148 13.18 2.49 -13.77
CA ILE A 148 14.60 2.26 -13.49
C ILE A 148 15.22 1.89 -14.83
N ASN A 149 15.63 2.91 -15.59
CA ASN A 149 16.68 2.73 -16.57
C ASN A 149 17.39 4.07 -16.80
N THR A 150 18.67 4.08 -16.41
CA THR A 150 19.75 5.06 -16.64
C THR A 150 19.49 6.52 -16.32
#